data_AF-A0A958IU33-F1
#
_entry.id   AF-A0A958IU33-F1
#
_cell.length_a   1.000
_cell.length_b   1.000
_cell.length_c   1.000
_cell.angle_alpha   90.00
_cell.angle_beta   90.00
_cell.angle_gamma   90.00
#
_symmetry.space_group_name_H-M   'P 1'
#
loop_
_entity.id
_entity.type
_entity.pdbx_description
1 polymer ?
#
loop_
_entity_poly.entity_id
_entity_poly.type
_entity_poly.pdbx_seq_one_letter_code
_entity_poly.pdbx_strand_id
1 'polypeptide(L)' 'RFDVRNSPSLPEEVKIRLAHLAGRRMTAAGILIITARRFRTQEKNRQDALQRLIALIRQAA' A
#
# COMPACT_ATOMS: atom_id res chain seq x y z
N ARG A 1 2.96 -6.99 -0.54
CA ARG A 1 1.98 -7.00 0.57
C ARG A 1 2.51 -6.10 1.67
N PHE A 2 1.65 -5.33 2.31
CA PHE A 2 2.01 -4.43 3.41
C PHE A 2 0.88 -4.47 4.45
N ASP A 3 1.21 -4.74 5.71
CA ASP A 3 0.20 -4.79 6.78
C ASP A 3 -0.06 -3.37 7.28
N VAL A 4 -1.20 -2.81 6.91
CA VAL A 4 -1.57 -1.43 7.26
C VAL A 4 -2.15 -1.38 8.66
N ARG A 5 -2.99 -2.36 9.01
CA ARG A 5 -3.70 -2.42 10.29
C ARG A 5 -2.73 -2.51 11.46
N ASN A 6 -1.73 -3.38 11.34
CA ASN A 6 -0.72 -3.59 12.37
C ASN A 6 0.52 -2.70 12.21
N SER A 7 0.53 -1.75 11.26
CA SER A 7 1.67 -0.85 11.09
C SER A 7 1.77 0.12 12.28
N PRO A 8 2.86 0.09 13.08
CA PRO A 8 3.04 1.02 14.20
C PRO A 8 3.41 2.44 13.72
N SER A 9 3.83 2.57 12.46
CA SER A 9 4.30 3.83 11.87
C SER A 9 3.18 4.66 11.22
N LEU A 10 1.94 4.19 11.26
CA LEU A 10 0.78 4.88 10.67
C LEU A 10 -0.21 5.28 11.77
N PRO A 11 -0.61 6.56 11.87
CA PRO A 11 -1.73 6.98 12.71
C PRO A 11 -3.03 6.30 12.30
N GLU A 12 -3.96 6.13 13.24
CA GLU A 12 -5.22 5.42 12.99
C GLU A 12 -6.07 6.07 11.90
N GLU A 13 -6.13 7.41 11.86
CA GLU A 13 -6.82 8.15 10.80
C GLU A 13 -6.26 7.86 9.42
N VAL A 14 -4.93 7.76 9.31
CA VAL A 14 -4.24 7.43 8.06
C VAL A 14 -4.57 6.00 7.65
N LYS A 15 -4.63 5.05 8.60
CA LYS A 15 -5.03 3.67 8.30
C LYS A 15 -6.46 3.59 7.74
N ILE A 16 -7.41 4.33 8.34
CA ILE A 16 -8.81 4.39 7.88
C ILE A 16 -8.88 4.96 6.47
N ARG A 17 -8.27 6.13 6.23
CA ARG A 17 -8.23 6.76 4.90
C ARG A 17 -7.55 5.87 3.87
N LEU A 18 -6.46 5.22 4.25
CA LEU A 18 -5.73 4.32 3.37
C LEU A 18 -6.55 3.06 3.03
N ALA A 19 -7.34 2.53 3.97
CA ALA A 19 -8.29 1.46 3.67
C ALA A 19 -9.34 1.90 2.64
N HIS A 20 -9.87 3.12 2.77
CA HIS A 20 -10.82 3.69 1.82
C HIS A 20 -10.18 3.90 0.43
N LEU A 21 -8.98 4.49 0.35
CA LEU A 21 -8.24 4.73 -0.89
C LEU A 21 -7.73 3.44 -1.56
N ALA A 22 -7.38 2.44 -0.76
CA ALA A 22 -6.95 1.13 -1.25
C ALA A 22 -8.11 0.38 -1.92
N GLY A 23 -9.33 0.49 -1.37
CA GLY A 23 -10.53 -0.18 -1.87
C GLY A 23 -10.30 -1.68 -2.03
N ARG A 24 -10.50 -2.19 -3.26
CA ARG A 24 -10.32 -3.62 -3.60
C ARG A 24 -8.89 -4.16 -3.41
N ARG A 25 -7.90 -3.29 -3.21
CA ARG A 25 -6.50 -3.70 -2.96
C ARG A 25 -6.24 -4.03 -1.49
N MET A 26 -7.17 -3.71 -0.59
CA MET A 26 -7.09 -4.06 0.83
C MET A 26 -7.79 -5.39 1.07
N THR A 27 -7.15 -6.29 1.81
CA THR A 27 -7.81 -7.51 2.29
C THR A 27 -8.66 -7.22 3.53
N ALA A 28 -9.58 -8.13 3.87
CA ALA A 28 -10.36 -8.04 5.11
C ALA A 28 -9.48 -8.02 6.39
N ALA A 29 -8.26 -8.57 6.31
CA ALA A 29 -7.27 -8.53 7.39
C ALA A 29 -6.54 -7.18 7.50
N GLY A 30 -6.80 -6.20 6.62
CA GLY A 30 -6.09 -4.92 6.61
C GLY A 30 -4.70 -4.99 5.97
N ILE A 31 -4.50 -5.98 5.08
CA ILE A 31 -3.25 -6.12 4.31
C ILE A 31 -3.45 -5.49 2.94
N LEU A 32 -2.60 -4.52 2.61
CA LEU A 32 -2.56 -3.90 1.29
C LEU A 32 -1.76 -4.77 0.31
N ILE A 33 -2.39 -5.14 -0.79
CA ILE A 33 -1.76 -5.87 -1.89
C ILE A 33 -1.50 -4.91 -3.05
N ILE A 34 -0.21 -4.69 -3.34
CA ILE A 34 0.25 -3.93 -4.51
C ILE A 34 0.91 -4.91 -5.46
N THR A 35 0.34 -5.05 -6.65
CA THR A 35 0.91 -5.85 -7.74
C THR A 35 1.67 -4.93 -8.69
N ALA A 36 2.93 -5.25 -8.97
CA ALA A 36 3.76 -4.57 -9.94
C ALA A 36 4.33 -5.60 -10.91
N ARG A 37 3.91 -5.50 -12.18
CA ARG A 37 4.29 -6.40 -13.28
C ARG A 37 4.57 -5.64 -14.58
N ARG A 38 5.08 -4.42 -14.45
CA ARG A 38 5.24 -3.47 -15.58
C ARG A 38 6.58 -3.66 -16.30
N PHE A 39 7.59 -4.13 -15.60
CA PHE A 39 8.96 -4.20 -16.11
C PHE A 39 9.46 -5.64 -16.22
N ARG A 40 10.48 -5.84 -17.07
CA ARG A 40 11.12 -7.15 -17.28
C ARG A 40 11.90 -7.64 -16.06
N THR A 41 12.41 -6.72 -15.24
CA THR A 41 13.25 -7.03 -14.07
C THR A 41 12.46 -6.92 -12.77
N GLN A 42 12.69 -7.83 -11.83
CA GLN A 42 12.06 -7.82 -10.50
C GLN A 42 12.37 -6.53 -9.72
N GLU A 43 13.60 -6.02 -9.83
CA GLU A 43 14.02 -4.80 -9.13
C GLU A 43 13.16 -3.59 -9.51
N LYS A 44 13.02 -3.31 -10.82
CA LYS A 44 12.15 -2.22 -11.31
C LYS A 44 10.69 -2.42 -10.90
N ASN A 45 10.18 -3.65 -10.89
CA ASN A 45 8.84 -3.92 -10.38
C ASN A 45 8.73 -3.65 -8.87
N ARG A 46 9.75 -3.99 -8.08
CA ARG A 46 9.79 -3.70 -6.65
C ARG A 46 9.81 -2.19 -6.38
N GLN A 47 10.61 -1.45 -7.14
CA GLN A 47 10.67 0.02 -7.05
C GLN A 47 9.32 0.65 -7.41
N ASP A 48 8.67 0.21 -8.50
CA ASP A 48 7.33 0.66 -8.89
C ASP A 48 6.28 0.37 -7.81
N ALA A 49 6.30 -0.83 -7.22
CA ALA A 49 5.41 -1.17 -6.11
C ALA A 49 5.61 -0.25 -4.89
N LEU A 50 6.88 0.04 -4.54
CA LEU A 50 7.22 0.93 -3.43
C LEU A 50 6.77 2.38 -3.71
N GLN A 51 7.00 2.89 -4.91
CA GLN A 51 6.56 4.24 -5.28
C GLN A 51 5.04 4.38 -5.18
N ARG A 52 4.29 3.37 -5.63
CA ARG A 52 2.83 3.33 -5.50
C ARG A 52 2.38 3.24 -4.05
N LEU A 53 3.08 2.48 -3.21
CA LEU A 53 2.82 2.41 -1.77
C LEU A 53 2.98 3.79 -1.12
N ILE A 54 4.10 4.45 -1.38
CA ILE A 54 4.42 5.76 -0.81
C ILE A 54 3.39 6.80 -1.27
N ALA A 55 3.05 6.82 -2.57
CA ALA A 55 2.03 7.72 -3.10
C ALA A 55 0.67 7.52 -2.41
N LEU A 56 0.26 6.27 -2.18
CA LEU A 56 -0.99 5.96 -1.49
C LEU A 56 -0.97 6.41 -0.03
N ILE A 57 0.13 6.19 0.68
CA ILE A 57 0.31 6.64 2.07
C ILE A 57 0.25 8.17 2.14
N ARG A 58 0.93 8.87 1.22
CA ARG A 58 0.93 10.33 1.16
C ARG A 58 -0.44 10.93 0.84
N GLN A 59 -1.27 10.22 0.05
CA GLN A 59 -2.66 10.63 -0.19
C GLN A 59 -3.57 10.42 1.03
N ALA A 60 -3.21 9.49 1.92
CA ALA A 60 -3.97 9.19 3.12
C ALA A 60 -3.59 10.07 4.32
N ALA A 61 -2.36 10.56 4.38
CA ALA A 61 -1.87 11.52 5.38
C ALA A 61 -2.58 12.87 5.22
#